data_AF-A0A7M2X145-F1
#
_entry.id   AF-A0A7M2X145-F1
#
_cell.length_a   1.000
_cell.length_b   1.000
_cell.length_c   1.000
_cell.angle_alpha   90.00
_cell.angle_beta   90.00
_cell.angle_gamma   90.00
#
_symmetry.space_group_name_H-M   'P 1'
#
loop_
_entity.id
_entity.type
_entity.pdbx_description
1 polymer ?
#
loop_
_entity_poly.entity_id
_entity_poly.type
_entity_poly.pdbx_seq_one_letter_code
_entity_poly.pdbx_strand_id
1 'polypeptide(L)'
;MAVGHGLQGRKYAVEVPASGLTAMVEPLESRRLFAASLQVENLDVLPGFERMIFNRIRNTNVDLGNYVKERGTLKLTNTGDQTLRFSDVKITGPFRILGLPPSSIAPGKFIHLSVQFTATATPAFTYNQTMATTNQTQAGAWIGSMTFKTNDPNNLTYTEGLAGWFQEDSERNEEPNLQTIVNLIGDFKTNINSTKIPTLSQPDDAPKYYGEEVVSAYWSAADPSKVVRVRHLSSFKTVGIDIVVKYFNKTDKILKTVLTTDGLAGQSFLPYKKGLPNEPATATFGPGSNVFGFRIDNSYSDDKLNTVQKHGGHQVRFFPLRDHFGNVLANTYFMTMDYAIDGFQNGDFQDNVYILTNVKPAGN
;
A
#
# COMPACT_ATOMS: atom_id res chain seq x y z
N MET A 1 9.73 82.17 12.56
CA MET A 1 9.60 82.35 11.09
C MET A 1 8.15 82.07 10.71
N ALA A 2 7.63 82.71 9.67
CA ALA A 2 6.18 82.80 9.39
C ALA A 2 5.55 81.50 8.82
N VAL A 3 4.25 81.30 9.11
CA VAL A 3 3.10 80.98 8.21
C VAL A 3 3.29 79.85 7.15
N GLY A 4 2.35 78.94 6.89
CA GLY A 4 1.01 78.69 7.44
C GLY A 4 0.15 77.78 6.52
N HIS A 5 -1.11 77.58 6.93
CA HIS A 5 -2.26 76.90 6.27
C HIS A 5 -2.43 75.38 6.49
N GLY A 6 -3.66 74.85 6.67
CA GLY A 6 -4.98 75.50 6.58
C GLY A 6 -6.10 74.81 7.37
N LEU A 7 -7.22 75.51 7.54
CA LEU A 7 -8.42 75.09 8.26
C LEU A 7 -9.40 74.32 7.37
N GLN A 8 -10.00 73.24 7.90
CA GLN A 8 -11.41 72.81 7.74
C GLN A 8 -11.63 71.57 8.63
N GLY A 9 -12.71 71.39 9.39
CA GLY A 9 -13.79 72.32 9.72
C GLY A 9 -15.06 71.59 10.22
N ARG A 10 -15.27 71.53 11.55
CA ARG A 10 -16.58 71.42 12.27
C ARG A 10 -17.58 70.35 11.78
N LYS A 11 -18.05 69.39 12.60
CA LYS A 11 -19.14 69.50 13.62
C LYS A 11 -19.56 68.06 13.98
N TYR A 12 -20.28 67.73 15.06
CA TYR A 12 -20.74 68.46 16.27
C TYR A 12 -20.22 67.69 17.52
N ALA A 13 -20.53 68.17 18.73
CA ALA A 13 -20.57 67.34 19.94
C ALA A 13 -22.03 67.04 20.30
N VAL A 14 -22.31 65.84 20.82
CA VAL A 14 -23.58 65.49 21.48
C VAL A 14 -23.21 64.85 22.81
N GLU A 15 -23.46 65.55 23.92
CA GLU A 15 -23.41 64.96 25.25
C GLU A 15 -24.74 64.26 25.57
N VAL A 16 -24.66 63.06 26.12
CA VAL A 16 -25.76 62.32 26.76
C VAL A 16 -25.21 61.75 28.07
N PRO A 17 -25.96 61.83 29.20
CA PRO A 17 -25.36 61.75 30.53
C PRO A 17 -25.18 60.32 31.08
N ALA A 18 -24.61 60.26 32.28
CA ALA A 18 -24.10 59.06 32.95
C ALA A 18 -25.11 57.90 33.11
N SER A 19 -24.65 56.69 32.79
CA SER A 19 -24.93 55.50 33.60
C SER A 19 -23.70 54.59 33.61
N GLY A 20 -23.23 54.22 34.80
CA GLY A 20 -22.04 53.40 35.01
C GLY A 20 -22.31 51.92 34.79
N LEU A 21 -22.63 51.53 33.55
CA LEU A 21 -22.62 50.13 33.13
C LEU A 21 -21.27 49.81 32.49
N THR A 22 -20.33 49.34 33.31
CA THR A 22 -19.17 48.59 32.79
C THR A 22 -19.68 47.33 32.12
N ALA A 23 -19.84 47.38 30.80
CA ALA A 23 -20.05 46.19 30.00
C ALA A 23 -18.81 45.30 30.14
N MET A 24 -18.94 44.21 30.90
CA MET A 24 -17.98 43.12 30.82
C MET A 24 -18.14 42.49 29.44
N VAL A 25 -17.26 42.88 28.53
CA VAL A 25 -16.97 42.09 27.34
C VAL A 25 -16.27 40.85 27.86
N GLU A 26 -17.01 39.77 28.05
CA GLU A 26 -16.39 38.49 28.39
C GLU A 26 -15.37 38.16 27.30
N PRO A 27 -14.17 37.67 27.68
CA PRO A 27 -13.20 37.24 26.69
C PRO A 27 -13.87 36.19 25.80
N LEU A 28 -13.54 36.21 24.51
CA LEU A 28 -14.10 35.28 23.56
C LEU A 28 -13.67 33.86 23.96
N GLU A 29 -14.49 33.18 24.79
CA GLU A 29 -14.22 31.80 25.16
C GLU A 29 -14.08 31.01 23.87
N SER A 30 -12.95 30.34 23.71
CA SER A 30 -12.79 29.36 22.65
C SER A 30 -13.82 28.27 22.90
N ARG A 31 -15.01 28.40 22.28
CA ARG A 31 -16.06 27.39 22.32
C ARG A 31 -15.50 26.12 21.71
N ARG A 32 -14.87 25.30 22.54
CA ARG A 32 -14.42 23.97 22.19
C ARG A 32 -15.67 23.18 21.90
N LEU A 33 -15.95 23.01 20.60
CA LEU A 33 -17.14 22.30 20.16
C LEU A 33 -16.95 20.83 20.55
N PHE A 34 -17.59 20.43 21.65
CA PHE A 34 -17.54 19.06 22.13
C PHE A 34 -18.07 18.14 21.02
N ALA A 35 -17.24 17.20 20.55
CA ALA A 35 -17.50 16.42 19.37
C ALA A 35 -16.89 15.02 19.49
N ALA A 36 -17.55 14.04 18.88
CA ALA A 36 -16.92 12.76 18.57
C ALA A 36 -15.98 12.96 17.37
N SER A 37 -14.89 12.19 17.28
CA SER A 37 -14.11 12.15 16.05
C SER A 37 -13.57 10.76 15.76
N LEU A 38 -13.80 10.26 14.55
CA LEU A 38 -13.36 8.95 14.09
C LEU A 38 -12.00 9.08 13.39
N GLN A 39 -10.98 8.46 13.98
CA GLN A 39 -9.75 8.09 13.28
C GLN A 39 -9.80 6.60 12.91
N VAL A 40 -9.45 6.29 11.66
CA VAL A 40 -9.32 4.92 11.15
C VAL A 40 -7.85 4.65 10.81
N GLU A 41 -7.37 3.48 11.19
CA GLU A 41 -6.02 2.99 10.88
C GLU A 41 -6.14 1.57 10.31
N ASN A 42 -5.73 1.36 9.06
CA ASN A 42 -5.65 0.03 8.45
C ASN A 42 -4.35 -0.66 8.87
N LEU A 43 -4.46 -1.77 9.62
CA LEU A 43 -3.33 -2.50 10.18
C LEU A 43 -2.60 -3.40 9.16
N ASP A 44 -2.96 -3.37 7.88
CA ASP A 44 -2.12 -3.91 6.81
C ASP A 44 -0.82 -3.08 6.64
N VAL A 45 -0.84 -1.79 7.03
CA VAL A 45 0.29 -0.84 7.05
C VAL A 45 1.03 -0.74 5.70
N LEU A 46 0.28 -0.38 4.67
CA LEU A 46 0.80 0.05 3.36
C LEU A 46 0.95 1.59 3.32
N PRO A 47 1.72 2.17 2.38
CA PRO A 47 1.94 3.61 2.27
C PRO A 47 1.12 4.28 1.16
N GLY A 48 0.00 4.92 1.53
CA GLY A 48 -0.77 5.75 0.59
C GLY A 48 -2.25 5.94 0.93
N PHE A 49 -2.67 5.64 2.16
CA PHE A 49 -4.07 5.51 2.58
C PHE A 49 -4.83 4.42 1.79
N GLU A 50 -4.38 3.18 1.94
CA GLU A 50 -4.91 2.06 1.18
C GLU A 50 -6.07 1.32 1.87
N ARG A 51 -7.07 1.07 1.03
CA ARG A 51 -7.89 -0.14 0.95
C ARG A 51 -7.25 -1.38 1.60
N MET A 52 -8.05 -2.14 2.36
CA MET A 52 -7.67 -3.47 2.86
C MET A 52 -7.54 -4.49 1.73
N ILE A 53 -6.46 -5.27 1.74
CA ILE A 53 -6.15 -6.27 0.70
C ILE A 53 -6.23 -7.69 1.28
N PHE A 54 -6.85 -8.58 0.50
CA PHE A 54 -7.08 -9.97 0.86
C PHE A 54 -6.79 -10.93 -0.30
N ASN A 55 -6.60 -12.20 0.01
CA ASN A 55 -6.80 -13.28 -0.97
C ASN A 55 -7.30 -14.56 -0.33
N ARG A 56 -7.85 -15.44 -1.18
CA ARG A 56 -8.37 -16.75 -0.84
C ARG A 56 -8.20 -17.70 -2.03
N ILE A 57 -7.83 -18.95 -1.72
CA ILE A 57 -7.75 -20.06 -2.68
C ILE A 57 -8.82 -21.08 -2.24
N ARG A 58 -9.63 -21.63 -3.16
CA ARG A 58 -10.62 -22.66 -2.80
C ARG A 58 -9.92 -24.00 -2.54
N ASN A 59 -9.08 -24.43 -3.48
CA ASN A 59 -8.36 -25.69 -3.47
C ASN A 59 -6.87 -25.39 -3.24
N THR A 60 -6.45 -25.39 -1.98
CA THR A 60 -5.05 -25.22 -1.59
C THR A 60 -4.19 -26.39 -2.08
N ASN A 61 -2.88 -26.15 -2.21
CA ASN A 61 -1.89 -27.20 -2.44
C ASN A 61 -2.10 -28.35 -1.43
N VAL A 62 -2.23 -29.59 -1.93
CA VAL A 62 -2.70 -30.73 -1.11
C VAL A 62 -1.65 -31.27 -0.15
N ASP A 63 -0.37 -31.09 -0.45
CA ASP A 63 0.74 -31.63 0.34
C ASP A 63 1.28 -30.62 1.36
N LEU A 64 1.28 -29.34 1.00
CA LEU A 64 1.88 -28.25 1.79
C LEU A 64 0.85 -27.30 2.40
N GLY A 65 -0.35 -27.21 1.83
CA GLY A 65 -1.28 -26.11 2.08
C GLY A 65 -0.77 -24.77 1.55
N ASN A 66 -1.52 -23.70 1.85
CA ASN A 66 -1.13 -22.32 1.56
C ASN A 66 -1.43 -21.44 2.79
N TYR A 67 -0.55 -20.49 3.07
CA TYR A 67 -0.88 -19.32 3.89
C TYR A 67 -1.43 -18.22 2.98
N VAL A 68 -2.59 -17.68 3.34
CA VAL A 68 -3.33 -16.69 2.54
C VAL A 68 -3.83 -15.54 3.42
N LYS A 69 -3.96 -14.35 2.85
CA LYS A 69 -4.40 -13.13 3.55
C LYS A 69 -5.93 -13.03 3.55
N GLU A 70 -6.62 -13.96 4.19
CA GLU A 70 -8.09 -13.94 4.24
C GLU A 70 -8.69 -12.89 5.17
N ARG A 71 -7.88 -12.34 6.09
CA ARG A 71 -8.33 -11.44 7.16
C ARG A 71 -7.51 -10.18 7.21
N GLY A 72 -8.07 -9.13 7.78
CA GLY A 72 -7.39 -7.87 8.06
C GLY A 72 -8.11 -7.16 9.20
N THR A 73 -7.49 -6.12 9.74
CA THR A 73 -8.01 -5.41 10.90
C THR A 73 -7.92 -3.91 10.69
N LEU A 74 -9.03 -3.21 10.94
CA LEU A 74 -9.02 -1.77 11.16
C LEU A 74 -8.97 -1.49 12.66
N LYS A 75 -8.18 -0.51 13.06
CA LYS A 75 -8.27 0.11 14.37
C LYS A 75 -9.10 1.39 14.25
N LEU A 76 -10.27 1.39 14.88
CA LEU A 76 -11.16 2.55 14.93
C LEU A 76 -10.94 3.24 16.29
N THR A 77 -10.54 4.51 16.29
CA THR A 77 -10.23 5.28 17.49
C THR A 77 -11.15 6.49 17.59
N ASN A 78 -11.72 6.74 18.76
CA ASN A 78 -12.41 8.00 19.05
C ASN A 78 -11.40 9.00 19.61
N THR A 79 -10.97 9.94 18.77
CA THR A 79 -10.05 11.03 19.13
C THR A 79 -10.77 12.28 19.65
N GLY A 80 -12.10 12.30 19.60
CA GLY A 80 -12.94 13.35 20.15
C GLY A 80 -13.14 13.25 21.67
N ASP A 81 -13.86 14.23 22.21
CA ASP A 81 -14.20 14.36 23.63
C ASP A 81 -15.66 13.98 23.95
N GLN A 82 -16.46 13.62 22.94
CA GLN A 82 -17.78 12.99 23.09
C GLN A 82 -17.78 11.55 22.59
N THR A 83 -18.73 10.73 23.06
CA THR A 83 -18.90 9.35 22.58
C THR A 83 -19.20 9.31 21.09
N LEU A 84 -18.31 8.68 20.33
CA LEU A 84 -18.53 8.31 18.94
C LEU A 84 -19.57 7.20 18.89
N ARG A 85 -20.59 7.38 18.05
CA ARG A 85 -21.71 6.46 17.85
C ARG A 85 -21.77 6.08 16.38
N PHE A 86 -22.08 4.81 16.12
CA PHE A 86 -22.25 4.26 14.79
C PHE A 86 -23.74 4.01 14.58
N SER A 87 -24.33 4.64 13.57
CA SER A 87 -25.77 4.51 13.25
C SER A 87 -26.04 3.46 12.18
N ASP A 88 -25.04 3.11 11.38
CA ASP A 88 -25.11 2.15 10.28
C ASP A 88 -23.68 1.65 10.01
N VAL A 89 -23.52 0.34 9.82
CA VAL A 89 -22.25 -0.26 9.38
C VAL A 89 -22.57 -1.23 8.25
N LYS A 90 -22.11 -0.91 7.04
CA LYS A 90 -22.40 -1.65 5.82
C LYS A 90 -21.14 -2.23 5.22
N ILE A 91 -21.26 -3.40 4.62
CA ILE A 91 -20.18 -4.05 3.89
C ILE A 91 -20.72 -4.58 2.56
N THR A 92 -19.92 -4.48 1.50
CA THR A 92 -20.30 -4.87 0.13
C THR A 92 -19.30 -5.86 -0.46
N GLY A 93 -19.75 -6.68 -1.41
CA GLY A 93 -18.98 -7.82 -1.94
C GLY A 93 -18.96 -9.02 -0.97
N PRO A 94 -18.18 -10.07 -1.27
CA PRO A 94 -18.06 -11.25 -0.42
C PRO A 94 -17.06 -11.00 0.72
N PHE A 95 -17.38 -10.03 1.58
CA PHE A 95 -16.62 -9.69 2.78
C PHE A 95 -17.58 -9.63 3.98
N ARG A 96 -17.08 -9.95 5.17
CA ARG A 96 -17.85 -9.84 6.41
C ARG A 96 -17.01 -9.30 7.55
N ILE A 97 -17.67 -8.62 8.48
CA ILE A 97 -17.12 -8.32 9.80
C ILE A 97 -17.11 -9.62 10.62
N LEU A 98 -16.03 -9.86 11.36
CA LEU A 98 -15.94 -10.93 12.33
C LEU A 98 -16.43 -10.44 13.70
N GLY A 99 -17.52 -11.01 14.18
CA GLY A 99 -18.22 -10.55 15.39
C GLY A 99 -19.27 -9.49 15.08
N LEU A 100 -19.60 -8.66 16.08
CA LEU A 100 -20.58 -7.58 15.93
C LEU A 100 -19.88 -6.27 15.51
N PRO A 101 -20.47 -5.47 14.60
CA PRO A 101 -20.01 -4.11 14.37
C PRO A 101 -20.17 -3.24 15.64
N PRO A 102 -19.33 -2.21 15.83
CA PRO A 102 -19.46 -1.31 16.97
C PRO A 102 -20.77 -0.52 16.90
N SER A 103 -21.37 -0.26 18.07
CA SER A 103 -22.42 0.75 18.23
C SER A 103 -21.87 2.08 18.75
N SER A 104 -20.76 2.06 19.51
CA SER A 104 -20.11 3.27 20.02
C SER A 104 -18.67 3.02 20.50
N ILE A 105 -17.89 4.10 20.61
CA ILE A 105 -16.53 4.13 21.18
C ILE A 105 -16.43 5.35 22.11
N ALA A 106 -16.08 5.15 23.37
CA ALA A 106 -15.90 6.22 24.35
C ALA A 106 -14.69 7.12 24.02
N PRO A 107 -14.65 8.40 24.48
CA PRO A 107 -13.52 9.30 24.26
C PRO A 107 -12.16 8.68 24.61
N GLY A 108 -11.18 8.85 23.72
CA GLY A 108 -9.82 8.31 23.89
C GLY A 108 -9.73 6.77 23.90
N LYS A 109 -10.78 6.05 23.51
CA LYS A 109 -10.76 4.59 23.34
C LYS A 109 -10.69 4.20 21.87
N PHE A 110 -10.32 2.95 21.63
CA PHE A 110 -10.27 2.34 20.31
C PHE A 110 -10.84 0.93 20.36
N ILE A 111 -11.14 0.38 19.19
CA ILE A 111 -11.46 -1.03 18.97
C ILE A 111 -10.66 -1.57 17.79
N HIS A 112 -10.50 -2.90 17.74
CA HIS A 112 -10.02 -3.61 16.56
C HIS A 112 -11.19 -4.31 15.87
N LEU A 113 -11.55 -3.84 14.67
CA LEU A 113 -12.58 -4.43 13.84
C LEU A 113 -11.92 -5.35 12.81
N SER A 114 -12.19 -6.65 12.91
CA SER A 114 -11.64 -7.63 11.97
C SER A 114 -12.60 -7.90 10.82
N VAL A 115 -12.08 -7.90 9.59
CA VAL A 115 -12.80 -8.19 8.36
C VAL A 115 -12.24 -9.49 7.77
N GLN A 116 -13.11 -10.32 7.19
CA GLN A 116 -12.75 -11.52 6.45
C GLN A 116 -13.28 -11.46 5.01
N PHE A 117 -12.44 -11.84 4.05
CA PHE A 117 -12.82 -12.14 2.68
C PHE A 117 -13.38 -13.57 2.57
N THR A 118 -14.56 -13.73 1.99
CA THR A 118 -15.34 -14.98 1.98
C THR A 118 -15.81 -15.37 0.59
N ALA A 119 -15.07 -14.98 -0.46
CA ALA A 119 -15.39 -15.42 -1.83
C ALA A 119 -15.30 -16.94 -1.93
N THR A 120 -16.34 -17.55 -2.50
CA THR A 120 -16.37 -18.97 -2.82
C THR A 120 -16.13 -19.24 -4.30
N ALA A 121 -16.31 -18.25 -5.17
CA ALA A 121 -16.17 -18.38 -6.62
C ALA A 121 -15.63 -17.09 -7.27
N THR A 122 -15.16 -17.23 -8.51
CA THR A 122 -14.66 -16.14 -9.35
C THR A 122 -15.73 -15.06 -9.60
N PRO A 123 -15.39 -13.76 -9.53
CA PRO A 123 -16.29 -12.70 -9.97
C PRO A 123 -16.39 -12.65 -11.50
N ALA A 124 -17.46 -12.03 -12.01
CA ALA A 124 -17.50 -11.62 -13.42
C ALA A 124 -16.55 -10.44 -13.66
N PHE A 125 -15.75 -10.51 -14.71
CA PHE A 125 -14.83 -9.45 -15.13
C PHE A 125 -14.80 -9.31 -16.66
N THR A 126 -14.28 -8.17 -17.15
CA THR A 126 -14.34 -7.77 -18.57
C THR A 126 -13.01 -7.87 -19.33
N TYR A 127 -11.94 -8.29 -18.66
CA TYR A 127 -10.59 -8.39 -19.21
C TYR A 127 -9.75 -9.37 -18.39
N ASN A 128 -8.66 -9.89 -18.96
CA ASN A 128 -7.78 -10.81 -18.24
C ASN A 128 -7.12 -10.17 -17.01
N GLN A 129 -7.24 -10.81 -15.85
CA GLN A 129 -6.64 -10.35 -14.60
C GLN A 129 -5.51 -11.27 -14.11
N THR A 130 -5.31 -12.45 -14.71
CA THR A 130 -4.22 -13.37 -14.35
C THR A 130 -3.00 -13.16 -15.24
N MET A 131 -1.86 -13.80 -14.96
CA MET A 131 -0.71 -13.80 -15.89
C MET A 131 -0.84 -14.80 -17.05
N ALA A 132 -1.84 -15.67 -17.02
CA ALA A 132 -2.10 -16.57 -18.15
C ALA A 132 -2.34 -15.75 -19.43
N THR A 133 -1.82 -16.20 -20.56
CA THR A 133 -2.03 -15.50 -21.85
C THR A 133 -3.44 -15.68 -22.41
N THR A 134 -4.23 -16.60 -21.83
CA THR A 134 -5.65 -16.83 -22.11
C THR A 134 -6.53 -16.30 -20.97
N ASN A 135 -7.76 -15.86 -21.29
CA ASN A 135 -8.74 -15.44 -20.29
C ASN A 135 -9.18 -16.63 -19.43
N GLN A 136 -8.55 -16.85 -18.27
CA GLN A 136 -8.98 -17.87 -17.32
C GLN A 136 -10.17 -17.38 -16.48
N THR A 137 -11.22 -18.18 -16.36
CA THR A 137 -12.43 -17.87 -15.58
C THR A 137 -12.40 -18.39 -14.14
N GLN A 138 -11.24 -18.88 -13.67
CA GLN A 138 -11.09 -19.54 -12.37
C GLN A 138 -10.51 -18.62 -11.27
N ALA A 139 -9.99 -17.45 -11.64
CA ALA A 139 -9.48 -16.46 -10.70
C ALA A 139 -9.90 -15.03 -11.06
N GLY A 140 -9.97 -14.14 -10.07
CA GLY A 140 -10.42 -12.77 -10.28
C GLY A 140 -10.57 -11.92 -9.02
N ALA A 141 -10.58 -10.60 -9.21
CA ALA A 141 -10.65 -9.61 -8.14
C ALA A 141 -12.09 -9.25 -7.76
N TRP A 142 -12.45 -9.50 -6.50
CA TRP A 142 -13.64 -8.96 -5.87
C TRP A 142 -13.33 -7.60 -5.25
N ILE A 143 -14.02 -6.54 -5.72
CA ILE A 143 -13.93 -5.20 -5.15
C ILE A 143 -15.19 -4.92 -4.32
N GLY A 144 -15.00 -4.34 -3.14
CA GLY A 144 -16.05 -3.99 -2.20
C GLY A 144 -15.65 -2.81 -1.33
N SER A 145 -16.43 -2.59 -0.28
CA SER A 145 -16.24 -1.50 0.67
C SER A 145 -16.85 -1.82 2.03
N MET A 146 -16.38 -1.14 3.06
CA MET A 146 -17.00 -1.09 4.38
C MET A 146 -17.26 0.36 4.78
N THR A 147 -18.52 0.72 5.01
CA THR A 147 -18.96 2.09 5.27
C THR A 147 -19.50 2.22 6.69
N PHE A 148 -18.98 3.18 7.45
CA PHE A 148 -19.44 3.55 8.79
C PHE A 148 -20.20 4.88 8.72
N LYS A 149 -21.45 4.93 9.19
CA LYS A 149 -22.12 6.20 9.48
C LYS A 149 -21.96 6.55 10.94
N THR A 150 -21.51 7.77 11.23
CA THR A 150 -21.18 8.20 12.59
C THR A 150 -21.76 9.56 12.98
N ASN A 151 -21.58 9.95 14.24
CA ASN A 151 -21.83 11.31 14.73
C ASN A 151 -20.57 12.20 14.77
N ASP A 152 -19.48 11.85 14.09
CA ASP A 152 -18.37 12.77 13.84
C ASP A 152 -18.85 13.86 12.85
N PRO A 153 -18.87 15.15 13.25
CA PRO A 153 -19.37 16.23 12.39
C PRO A 153 -18.51 16.47 11.13
N ASN A 154 -17.24 16.06 11.14
CA ASN A 154 -16.34 16.15 9.99
C ASN A 154 -16.36 14.88 9.14
N ASN A 155 -16.84 13.75 9.69
CA ASN A 155 -16.78 12.43 9.07
C ASN A 155 -18.05 11.61 9.37
N LEU A 156 -19.20 12.18 9.00
CA LEU A 156 -20.52 11.54 9.14
C LEU A 156 -20.62 10.21 8.38
N THR A 157 -19.77 9.98 7.39
CA THR A 157 -19.67 8.72 6.64
C THR A 157 -18.24 8.46 6.19
N TYR A 158 -17.55 7.54 6.87
CA TYR A 158 -16.26 7.00 6.44
C TYR A 158 -16.48 5.77 5.57
N THR A 159 -15.66 5.56 4.54
CA THR A 159 -15.67 4.32 3.74
C THR A 159 -14.25 3.79 3.56
N GLU A 160 -14.04 2.56 4.02
CA GLU A 160 -12.87 1.75 3.72
C GLU A 160 -13.09 1.01 2.40
N GLY A 161 -12.11 1.02 1.49
CA GLY A 161 -12.12 0.14 0.33
C GLY A 161 -11.74 -1.29 0.73
N LEU A 162 -12.29 -2.30 0.06
CA LEU A 162 -11.89 -3.70 0.21
C LEU A 162 -11.56 -4.31 -1.17
N ALA A 163 -10.46 -5.06 -1.30
CA ALA A 163 -10.20 -5.89 -2.48
C ALA A 163 -9.68 -7.28 -2.10
N GLY A 164 -10.27 -8.31 -2.70
CA GLY A 164 -9.91 -9.70 -2.46
C GLY A 164 -9.64 -10.44 -3.77
N TRP A 165 -8.47 -11.06 -3.89
CA TRP A 165 -8.17 -11.96 -5.01
C TRP A 165 -8.69 -13.37 -4.70
N PHE A 166 -9.54 -13.91 -5.56
CA PHE A 166 -10.00 -15.30 -5.50
C PHE A 166 -9.24 -16.15 -6.51
N GLN A 167 -8.83 -17.35 -6.10
CA GLN A 167 -8.35 -18.45 -6.94
C GLN A 167 -9.22 -19.69 -6.66
N GLU A 168 -9.54 -20.45 -7.70
CA GLU A 168 -10.10 -21.80 -7.58
C GLU A 168 -8.99 -22.75 -7.10
N ASP A 169 -7.83 -22.73 -7.76
CA ASP A 169 -6.70 -23.63 -7.51
C ASP A 169 -5.38 -22.88 -7.23
N SER A 170 -4.55 -23.46 -6.34
CA SER A 170 -3.13 -23.07 -6.20
C SER A 170 -2.35 -23.40 -7.48
N GLU A 171 -1.51 -22.48 -7.96
CA GLU A 171 -0.47 -22.75 -8.99
C GLU A 171 -1.01 -23.25 -10.35
N ARG A 172 -2.17 -22.72 -10.81
CA ARG A 172 -2.80 -23.06 -12.11
C ARG A 172 -2.74 -21.94 -13.17
N ASN A 173 -1.82 -20.98 -13.04
CA ASN A 173 -1.80 -19.69 -13.76
C ASN A 173 -3.01 -18.80 -13.40
N GLU A 174 -3.55 -19.04 -12.21
CA GLU A 174 -4.64 -18.32 -11.56
C GLU A 174 -4.14 -17.15 -10.69
N GLU A 175 -2.83 -16.98 -10.62
CA GLU A 175 -2.19 -15.86 -9.95
C GLU A 175 -2.45 -14.53 -10.71
N PRO A 176 -2.58 -13.41 -10.00
CA PRO A 176 -2.91 -12.12 -10.59
C PRO A 176 -1.71 -11.51 -11.30
N ASN A 177 -1.85 -10.97 -12.51
CA ASN A 177 -0.74 -10.26 -13.15
C ASN A 177 -0.33 -8.99 -12.39
N LEU A 178 0.87 -8.45 -12.69
CA LEU A 178 1.41 -7.28 -12.00
C LEU A 178 0.47 -6.06 -12.01
N GLN A 179 -0.25 -5.79 -13.11
CA GLN A 179 -1.24 -4.71 -13.17
C GLN A 179 -2.46 -4.97 -12.27
N THR A 180 -2.89 -6.21 -12.15
CA THR A 180 -3.94 -6.61 -11.20
C THR A 180 -3.49 -6.38 -9.76
N ILE A 181 -2.27 -6.77 -9.40
CA ILE A 181 -1.72 -6.55 -8.04
C ILE A 181 -1.63 -5.06 -7.72
N VAL A 182 -0.96 -4.28 -8.57
CA VAL A 182 -0.66 -2.87 -8.29
C VAL A 182 -1.90 -2.00 -8.47
N ASN A 183 -2.57 -2.08 -9.63
CA ASN A 183 -3.60 -1.11 -10.02
C ASN A 183 -5.03 -1.52 -9.64
N LEU A 184 -5.37 -2.82 -9.67
CA LEU A 184 -6.74 -3.27 -9.40
C LEU A 184 -6.97 -3.60 -7.92
N ILE A 185 -6.12 -4.46 -7.34
CA ILE A 185 -6.19 -4.89 -5.95
C ILE A 185 -5.63 -3.78 -5.04
N GLY A 186 -4.39 -3.34 -5.27
CA GLY A 186 -3.72 -2.30 -4.48
C GLY A 186 -4.26 -0.87 -4.67
N ASP A 187 -5.02 -0.62 -5.74
CA ASP A 187 -5.56 0.69 -6.13
C ASP A 187 -4.52 1.79 -6.42
N PHE A 188 -3.23 1.47 -6.40
CA PHE A 188 -2.13 2.37 -6.70
C PHE A 188 -2.20 2.87 -8.14
N LYS A 189 -1.96 4.17 -8.36
CA LYS A 189 -2.05 4.78 -9.71
C LYS A 189 -0.73 4.79 -10.48
N THR A 190 0.23 3.98 -10.04
CA THR A 190 1.52 3.76 -10.72
C THR A 190 1.28 3.16 -12.10
N ASN A 191 1.77 3.81 -13.14
CA ASN A 191 1.61 3.31 -14.50
C ASN A 191 2.62 2.19 -14.76
N ILE A 192 2.19 0.93 -14.60
CA ILE A 192 2.96 -0.26 -15.02
C ILE A 192 2.94 -0.38 -16.55
N ASN A 193 1.77 -0.18 -17.16
CA ASN A 193 1.58 -0.09 -18.61
C ASN A 193 0.31 0.72 -18.92
N SER A 194 0.30 1.47 -20.02
CA SER A 194 -0.84 2.27 -20.49
C SER A 194 -2.01 1.42 -21.00
N THR A 195 -1.77 0.17 -21.37
CA THR A 195 -2.80 -0.83 -21.67
C THR A 195 -2.75 -1.98 -20.66
N LYS A 196 -3.82 -2.78 -20.60
CA LYS A 196 -3.92 -3.95 -19.73
C LYS A 196 -3.34 -5.17 -20.45
N ILE A 197 -2.23 -5.70 -19.95
CA ILE A 197 -1.56 -6.89 -20.51
C ILE A 197 -1.19 -7.88 -19.38
N PRO A 198 -1.22 -9.20 -19.66
CA PRO A 198 -0.91 -10.20 -18.65
C PRO A 198 0.59 -10.29 -18.33
N THR A 199 1.48 -9.92 -19.26
CA THR A 199 2.94 -9.99 -19.09
C THR A 199 3.64 -8.77 -19.71
N LEU A 200 4.78 -8.38 -19.13
CA LEU A 200 5.71 -7.35 -19.59
C LEU A 200 6.84 -7.95 -20.45
N SER A 201 6.47 -8.63 -21.55
CA SER A 201 7.40 -9.40 -22.40
C SER A 201 8.64 -8.61 -22.83
N GLN A 202 9.80 -9.26 -22.87
CA GLN A 202 11.10 -8.65 -23.22
C GLN A 202 11.70 -9.36 -24.45
N PRO A 203 12.48 -8.67 -25.32
CA PRO A 203 13.31 -9.34 -26.33
C PRO A 203 14.52 -10.02 -25.66
N ASP A 204 15.17 -11.00 -26.30
CA ASP A 204 16.22 -11.82 -25.66
C ASP A 204 17.53 -11.05 -25.40
N ASP A 205 17.82 -10.01 -26.19
CA ASP A 205 19.11 -9.30 -26.27
C ASP A 205 19.18 -8.00 -25.46
N ALA A 206 18.04 -7.42 -25.06
CA ALA A 206 17.99 -6.17 -24.32
C ALA A 206 16.75 -6.06 -23.40
N PRO A 207 16.85 -5.30 -22.28
CA PRO A 207 15.68 -4.96 -21.49
C PRO A 207 14.66 -4.15 -22.29
N LYS A 208 13.37 -4.49 -22.16
CA LYS A 208 12.27 -3.63 -22.57
C LYS A 208 11.62 -3.00 -21.35
N TYR A 209 11.61 -1.67 -21.32
CA TYR A 209 11.03 -0.88 -20.24
C TYR A 209 9.54 -0.56 -20.49
N TYR A 210 8.78 -0.43 -19.41
CA TYR A 210 7.33 -0.27 -19.44
C TYR A 210 6.83 0.87 -18.53
N GLY A 211 5.80 1.61 -18.98
CA GLY A 211 5.11 2.59 -18.15
C GLY A 211 6.03 3.65 -17.51
N GLU A 212 6.03 3.72 -16.18
CA GLU A 212 6.86 4.60 -15.34
C GLU A 212 8.11 3.92 -14.77
N GLU A 213 8.60 2.85 -15.40
CA GLU A 213 9.75 2.09 -14.92
C GLU A 213 11.02 2.94 -14.78
N VAL A 214 11.68 2.78 -13.62
CA VAL A 214 12.87 3.52 -13.23
C VAL A 214 14.09 2.62 -13.40
N VAL A 215 14.82 2.86 -14.48
CA VAL A 215 16.04 2.14 -14.84
C VAL A 215 17.16 2.50 -13.86
N SER A 216 17.37 1.68 -12.84
CA SER A 216 18.47 1.85 -11.88
C SER A 216 18.86 0.53 -11.23
N ALA A 217 20.01 -0.01 -11.63
CA ALA A 217 20.57 -1.22 -11.02
C ALA A 217 20.99 -1.01 -9.56
N TYR A 218 21.36 0.24 -9.22
CA TYR A 218 21.83 0.63 -7.90
C TYR A 218 21.02 1.77 -7.30
N TRP A 219 21.03 1.82 -5.98
CA TRP A 219 20.21 2.69 -5.14
C TRP A 219 21.06 3.28 -4.01
N SER A 220 20.54 4.31 -3.37
CA SER A 220 21.08 4.88 -2.13
C SER A 220 19.94 5.14 -1.15
N ALA A 221 20.24 5.24 0.14
CA ALA A 221 19.28 5.80 1.08
C ALA A 221 18.95 7.23 0.64
N ALA A 222 17.66 7.58 0.59
CA ALA A 222 17.27 8.92 0.21
C ALA A 222 17.70 9.94 1.25
N ASP A 223 17.41 9.62 2.52
CA ASP A 223 17.94 10.20 3.74
C ASP A 223 18.86 9.16 4.43
N PRO A 224 20.20 9.34 4.40
CA PRO A 224 21.16 8.42 5.02
C PRO A 224 21.09 8.33 6.55
N SER A 225 20.37 9.22 7.23
CA SER A 225 20.13 9.14 8.68
C SER A 225 19.01 8.16 9.05
N LYS A 226 18.24 7.71 8.07
CA LYS A 226 17.10 6.79 8.23
C LYS A 226 17.41 5.44 7.61
N VAL A 227 16.77 4.40 8.14
CA VAL A 227 16.83 3.05 7.55
C VAL A 227 16.07 3.00 6.21
N VAL A 228 16.51 2.11 5.32
CA VAL A 228 15.69 1.63 4.20
C VAL A 228 14.73 0.59 4.75
N ARG A 229 13.45 0.61 4.32
CA ARG A 229 12.46 -0.41 4.67
C ARG A 229 11.96 -1.13 3.43
N VAL A 230 11.88 -2.47 3.54
CA VAL A 230 11.34 -3.38 2.54
C VAL A 230 10.08 -4.03 3.13
N ARG A 231 8.95 -3.93 2.42
CA ARG A 231 7.70 -4.66 2.74
C ARG A 231 7.33 -5.54 1.56
N HIS A 232 7.15 -6.83 1.79
CA HIS A 232 6.56 -7.73 0.79
C HIS A 232 5.06 -7.40 0.65
N LEU A 233 4.63 -7.05 -0.57
CA LEU A 233 3.24 -6.76 -0.93
C LEU A 233 2.51 -8.01 -1.41
N SER A 234 3.13 -8.85 -2.24
CA SER A 234 2.56 -10.10 -2.72
C SER A 234 3.62 -11.08 -3.19
N SER A 235 3.37 -12.37 -3.00
CA SER A 235 4.14 -13.47 -3.58
C SER A 235 3.19 -14.44 -4.28
N PHE A 236 3.47 -14.75 -5.55
CA PHE A 236 2.62 -15.54 -6.43
C PHE A 236 3.49 -16.40 -7.34
N LYS A 237 3.98 -17.50 -6.76
CA LYS A 237 4.98 -18.43 -7.30
C LYS A 237 4.89 -19.78 -6.58
N THR A 238 5.65 -20.79 -7.00
CA THR A 238 5.61 -22.16 -6.43
C THR A 238 5.64 -22.20 -4.90
N VAL A 239 4.65 -22.82 -4.26
CA VAL A 239 4.50 -22.83 -2.80
C VAL A 239 5.58 -23.69 -2.10
N GLY A 240 5.85 -23.41 -0.82
CA GLY A 240 6.80 -24.15 0.01
C GLY A 240 8.25 -23.65 -0.02
N ILE A 241 8.64 -22.88 -1.04
CA ILE A 241 10.00 -22.34 -1.17
C ILE A 241 10.10 -20.97 -0.48
N ASP A 242 10.94 -20.84 0.54
CA ASP A 242 11.22 -19.55 1.21
C ASP A 242 11.88 -18.56 0.24
N ILE A 243 11.52 -17.27 0.34
CA ILE A 243 12.04 -16.21 -0.53
C ILE A 243 12.96 -15.29 0.27
N VAL A 244 14.16 -15.01 -0.23
CA VAL A 244 15.18 -14.22 0.46
C VAL A 244 15.53 -12.94 -0.31
N VAL A 245 15.14 -11.79 0.25
CA VAL A 245 15.64 -10.47 -0.19
C VAL A 245 16.97 -10.19 0.50
N LYS A 246 17.96 -9.81 -0.31
CA LYS A 246 19.30 -9.39 0.10
C LYS A 246 19.62 -8.03 -0.50
N TYR A 247 20.56 -7.31 0.10
CA TYR A 247 21.23 -6.17 -0.52
C TYR A 247 22.74 -6.44 -0.62
N PHE A 248 23.43 -5.72 -1.50
CA PHE A 248 24.89 -5.76 -1.62
C PHE A 248 25.43 -4.37 -1.95
N ASN A 249 26.62 -4.02 -1.45
CA ASN A 249 27.23 -2.74 -1.82
C ASN A 249 27.73 -2.79 -3.28
N LYS A 250 27.67 -1.68 -4.01
CA LYS A 250 28.14 -1.60 -5.41
C LYS A 250 29.63 -1.93 -5.55
N THR A 251 30.42 -1.66 -4.51
CA THR A 251 31.87 -1.86 -4.44
C THR A 251 32.28 -3.31 -4.18
N ASP A 252 31.80 -3.90 -3.07
CA ASP A 252 32.26 -5.21 -2.58
C ASP A 252 31.40 -6.40 -3.05
N LYS A 253 30.17 -6.15 -3.53
CA LYS A 253 29.16 -7.16 -3.89
C LYS A 253 28.81 -8.17 -2.77
N ILE A 254 29.18 -7.91 -1.51
CA ILE A 254 28.91 -8.80 -0.38
C ILE A 254 27.43 -8.76 -0.06
N LEU A 255 26.77 -9.91 -0.22
CA LEU A 255 25.35 -10.09 0.00
C LEU A 255 25.01 -10.14 1.49
N LYS A 256 24.02 -9.35 1.89
CA LYS A 256 23.51 -9.23 3.26
C LYS A 256 21.99 -9.45 3.23
N THR A 257 21.52 -10.46 3.96
CA THR A 257 20.08 -10.77 4.06
C THR A 257 19.32 -9.63 4.73
N VAL A 258 18.18 -9.25 4.15
CA VAL A 258 17.25 -8.23 4.67
C VAL A 258 15.99 -8.90 5.22
N LEU A 259 15.37 -9.77 4.42
CA LEU A 259 14.08 -10.37 4.69
C LEU A 259 14.04 -11.80 4.17
N THR A 260 13.47 -12.71 4.96
CA THR A 260 13.05 -14.04 4.50
C THR A 260 11.53 -14.15 4.69
N THR A 261 10.82 -14.43 3.61
CA THR A 261 9.36 -14.62 3.58
C THR A 261 9.06 -16.12 3.64
N ASP A 262 7.99 -16.50 4.33
CA ASP A 262 7.62 -17.91 4.45
C ASP A 262 7.11 -18.49 3.12
N GLY A 263 7.72 -19.58 2.66
CA GLY A 263 7.39 -20.23 1.40
C GLY A 263 5.95 -20.74 1.30
N LEU A 264 5.29 -21.04 2.42
CA LEU A 264 3.86 -21.39 2.44
C LEU A 264 2.96 -20.22 2.02
N ALA A 265 3.45 -18.98 2.10
CA ALA A 265 2.74 -17.78 1.64
C ALA A 265 3.03 -17.43 0.16
N GLY A 266 3.55 -18.38 -0.63
CA GLY A 266 3.87 -18.21 -2.06
C GLY A 266 2.66 -17.98 -2.98
N GLN A 267 1.44 -17.93 -2.46
CA GLN A 267 0.21 -17.62 -3.19
C GLN A 267 -0.61 -16.61 -2.37
N SER A 268 0.00 -15.49 -1.98
CA SER A 268 -0.57 -14.56 -1.00
C SER A 268 -0.20 -13.11 -1.24
N PHE A 269 -1.18 -12.22 -1.04
CA PHE A 269 -0.88 -10.84 -0.68
C PHE A 269 -0.40 -10.78 0.77
N LEU A 270 0.38 -9.74 1.09
CA LEU A 270 0.89 -9.42 2.43
C LEU A 270 1.46 -10.65 3.17
N PRO A 271 2.37 -11.42 2.55
CA PRO A 271 2.85 -12.70 3.10
C PRO A 271 3.60 -12.50 4.42
N TYR A 272 3.74 -13.59 5.19
CA TYR A 272 4.34 -13.54 6.52
C TYR A 272 5.86 -13.71 6.51
N LYS A 273 6.51 -13.15 7.53
CA LYS A 273 7.95 -13.34 7.75
C LYS A 273 8.22 -14.79 8.18
N LYS A 274 9.30 -15.40 7.67
CA LYS A 274 9.61 -16.81 7.95
C LYS A 274 9.70 -17.09 9.45
N GLY A 275 8.98 -18.12 9.90
CA GLY A 275 8.96 -18.54 11.31
C GLY A 275 8.16 -17.63 12.24
N LEU A 276 7.51 -16.58 11.72
CA LEU A 276 6.67 -15.64 12.47
C LEU A 276 5.29 -15.53 11.79
N PRO A 277 4.43 -16.56 11.92
CA PRO A 277 3.09 -16.53 11.33
C PRO A 277 2.28 -15.36 11.88
N ASN A 278 1.51 -14.70 11.02
CA ASN A 278 0.77 -13.45 11.28
C ASN A 278 1.63 -12.17 11.37
N GLU A 279 2.96 -12.25 11.48
CA GLU A 279 3.82 -11.07 11.36
C GLU A 279 4.08 -10.74 9.88
N PRO A 280 3.75 -9.54 9.39
CA PRO A 280 3.99 -9.18 8.00
C PRO A 280 5.45 -9.31 7.59
N ALA A 281 5.72 -9.75 6.36
CA ALA A 281 7.06 -9.79 5.79
C ALA A 281 7.60 -8.37 5.53
N THR A 282 8.06 -7.73 6.61
CA THR A 282 8.68 -6.40 6.62
C THR A 282 10.05 -6.47 7.30
N ALA A 283 10.98 -5.68 6.79
CA ALA A 283 12.33 -5.57 7.33
C ALA A 283 12.92 -4.17 7.08
N THR A 284 13.98 -3.84 7.81
CA THR A 284 14.74 -2.61 7.61
C THR A 284 16.24 -2.89 7.59
N PHE A 285 17.00 -2.05 6.88
CA PHE A 285 18.46 -2.09 6.90
C PHE A 285 19.04 -0.68 6.75
N GLY A 286 20.23 -0.47 7.31
CA GLY A 286 20.99 0.78 7.16
C GLY A 286 22.16 0.58 6.20
N PRO A 287 22.09 1.03 4.94
CA PRO A 287 23.23 1.01 4.03
C PRO A 287 24.27 2.09 4.36
N GLY A 288 23.94 3.06 5.23
CA GLY A 288 24.74 4.25 5.47
C GLY A 288 24.82 5.11 4.20
N SER A 289 26.01 5.61 3.89
CA SER A 289 26.31 6.34 2.65
C SER A 289 26.64 5.44 1.45
N ASN A 290 26.54 4.11 1.58
CA ASN A 290 26.88 3.20 0.49
C ASN A 290 25.81 3.19 -0.60
N VAL A 291 26.28 3.13 -1.85
CA VAL A 291 25.46 2.74 -3.01
C VAL A 291 25.30 1.22 -3.00
N PHE A 292 24.08 0.71 -3.15
CA PHE A 292 23.76 -0.71 -3.04
C PHE A 292 22.82 -1.21 -4.14
N GLY A 293 22.87 -2.49 -4.46
CA GLY A 293 21.89 -3.19 -5.29
C GLY A 293 21.04 -4.15 -4.45
N PHE A 294 19.96 -4.67 -5.04
CA PHE A 294 19.09 -5.69 -4.46
C PHE A 294 19.30 -7.04 -5.14
N ARG A 295 19.10 -8.13 -4.39
CA ARG A 295 19.02 -9.49 -4.94
C ARG A 295 17.84 -10.21 -4.29
N ILE A 296 16.98 -10.82 -5.10
CA ILE A 296 15.87 -11.66 -4.65
C ILE A 296 16.21 -13.07 -5.12
N ASP A 297 16.54 -13.95 -4.17
CA ASP A 297 17.02 -15.32 -4.40
C ASP A 297 18.16 -15.46 -5.43
N ASN A 298 17.92 -15.71 -6.72
CA ASN A 298 18.92 -15.74 -7.78
C ASN A 298 19.00 -14.46 -8.62
N SER A 299 17.93 -13.65 -8.66
CA SER A 299 17.79 -12.46 -9.51
C SER A 299 18.41 -11.20 -8.87
N TYR A 300 19.36 -10.56 -9.55
CA TYR A 300 19.96 -9.28 -9.14
C TYR A 300 19.24 -8.09 -9.78
N SER A 301 19.31 -6.92 -9.14
CA SER A 301 18.91 -5.63 -9.74
C SER A 301 19.92 -5.08 -10.75
N ASP A 302 21.16 -5.57 -10.74
CA ASP A 302 22.13 -5.33 -11.82
C ASP A 302 22.02 -6.45 -12.84
N ASP A 303 21.37 -6.14 -13.97
CA ASP A 303 21.15 -7.04 -15.11
C ASP A 303 22.45 -7.75 -15.55
N LYS A 304 23.62 -7.10 -15.41
CA LYS A 304 24.93 -7.69 -15.79
C LYS A 304 25.38 -8.82 -14.87
N LEU A 305 24.78 -8.98 -13.69
CA LEU A 305 25.03 -10.10 -12.77
C LEU A 305 24.12 -11.30 -13.05
N ASN A 306 23.10 -11.14 -13.90
CA ASN A 306 22.10 -12.15 -14.25
C ASN A 306 22.55 -12.99 -15.48
N THR A 307 23.81 -13.43 -15.49
CA THR A 307 24.55 -13.87 -16.70
C THR A 307 24.09 -15.17 -17.38
N VAL A 308 23.18 -15.93 -16.79
CA VAL A 308 22.72 -17.25 -17.33
C VAL A 308 21.29 -17.19 -17.86
N GLN A 309 20.73 -15.99 -18.01
CA GLN A 309 19.30 -15.75 -18.15
C GLN A 309 19.04 -14.91 -19.41
N LYS A 310 17.86 -15.09 -20.00
CA LYS A 310 17.45 -14.34 -21.20
C LYS A 310 17.18 -12.87 -20.89
N HIS A 311 16.82 -12.14 -21.94
CA HIS A 311 16.26 -10.80 -21.86
C HIS A 311 17.20 -9.74 -21.31
N GLY A 312 18.48 -9.82 -21.71
CA GLY A 312 19.55 -9.01 -21.17
C GLY A 312 19.79 -9.19 -19.66
N GLY A 313 19.17 -10.19 -19.03
CA GLY A 313 19.22 -10.41 -17.59
C GLY A 313 18.29 -9.50 -16.78
N HIS A 314 17.23 -8.92 -17.37
CA HIS A 314 16.42 -7.88 -16.72
C HIS A 314 15.39 -8.42 -15.70
N GLN A 315 15.93 -9.00 -14.63
CA GLN A 315 15.28 -9.78 -13.57
C GLN A 315 14.31 -9.00 -12.66
N VAL A 316 14.68 -7.76 -12.35
CA VAL A 316 14.07 -6.96 -11.28
C VAL A 316 13.74 -5.58 -11.82
N ARG A 317 12.45 -5.22 -11.72
CA ARG A 317 11.92 -3.94 -12.20
C ARG A 317 11.60 -3.01 -11.04
N PHE A 318 11.66 -1.71 -11.28
CA PHE A 318 11.34 -0.69 -10.27
C PHE A 318 10.36 0.33 -10.83
N PHE A 319 9.33 0.68 -10.06
CA PHE A 319 8.33 1.70 -10.46
C PHE A 319 8.10 2.67 -9.30
N PRO A 320 7.93 3.99 -9.54
CA PRO A 320 7.64 4.95 -8.48
C PRO A 320 6.26 4.64 -7.88
N LEU A 321 6.13 4.61 -6.55
CA LEU A 321 4.84 4.36 -5.94
C LEU A 321 3.98 5.63 -5.99
N ARG A 322 2.81 5.54 -6.62
CA ARG A 322 1.74 6.55 -6.56
C ARG A 322 0.58 6.07 -5.71
N ASP A 323 0.09 6.94 -4.82
CA ASP A 323 -1.11 6.69 -4.01
C ASP A 323 -2.37 6.51 -4.88
N HIS A 324 -3.51 6.24 -4.23
CA HIS A 324 -4.79 6.07 -4.93
C HIS A 324 -5.34 7.37 -5.57
N PHE A 325 -4.77 8.54 -5.24
CA PHE A 325 -5.09 9.83 -5.86
C PHE A 325 -4.17 10.16 -7.06
N GLY A 326 -3.06 9.43 -7.23
CA GLY A 326 -2.05 9.68 -8.27
C GLY A 326 -0.82 10.46 -7.81
N ASN A 327 -0.73 10.85 -6.54
CA ASN A 327 0.44 11.57 -6.02
C ASN A 327 1.62 10.61 -5.89
N VAL A 328 2.81 11.03 -6.33
CA VAL A 328 4.05 10.26 -6.11
C VAL A 328 4.43 10.30 -4.63
N LEU A 329 4.58 9.14 -3.99
CA LEU A 329 5.21 9.06 -2.68
C LEU A 329 6.73 9.17 -2.85
N ALA A 330 7.29 10.29 -2.43
CA ALA A 330 8.72 10.55 -2.55
C ALA A 330 9.55 9.42 -1.91
N ASN A 331 10.62 9.02 -2.59
CA ASN A 331 11.57 7.99 -2.15
C ASN A 331 10.93 6.62 -1.86
N THR A 332 9.80 6.33 -2.54
CA THR A 332 9.02 5.10 -2.39
C THR A 332 8.81 4.45 -3.76
N TYR A 333 9.08 3.15 -3.86
CA TYR A 333 9.07 2.43 -5.14
C TYR A 333 8.52 1.02 -4.95
N PHE A 334 7.84 0.51 -5.98
CA PHE A 334 7.72 -0.94 -6.16
C PHE A 334 9.06 -1.50 -6.63
N MET A 335 9.40 -2.68 -6.12
CA MET A 335 10.43 -3.56 -6.67
C MET A 335 9.74 -4.88 -7.01
N THR A 336 9.74 -5.27 -8.28
CA THR A 336 8.98 -6.41 -8.80
C THR A 336 9.95 -7.37 -9.50
N MET A 337 9.62 -8.67 -9.53
CA MET A 337 10.56 -9.71 -9.97
C MET A 337 9.81 -10.88 -10.60
N ASP A 338 10.47 -11.54 -11.55
CA ASP A 338 10.05 -12.78 -12.21
C ASP A 338 11.27 -13.73 -12.30
N TYR A 339 11.07 -14.98 -11.90
CA TYR A 339 12.11 -16.00 -11.88
C TYR A 339 12.46 -16.44 -13.31
N ALA A 340 13.70 -16.20 -13.72
CA ALA A 340 14.25 -16.92 -14.86
C ALA A 340 14.89 -18.23 -14.39
N ILE A 341 14.54 -19.33 -15.05
CA ILE A 341 15.05 -20.68 -14.80
C ILE A 341 15.48 -21.26 -16.15
N ASP A 342 16.75 -21.68 -16.26
CA ASP A 342 17.33 -22.34 -17.44
C ASP A 342 17.01 -21.68 -18.80
N GLY A 343 17.04 -20.34 -18.83
CA GLY A 343 16.75 -19.56 -20.03
C GLY A 343 15.28 -19.45 -20.40
N PHE A 344 14.36 -19.85 -19.52
CA PHE A 344 12.95 -19.50 -19.58
C PHE A 344 12.63 -18.40 -18.56
N GLN A 345 11.83 -17.44 -18.99
CA GLN A 345 11.21 -16.41 -18.17
C GLN A 345 9.84 -16.11 -18.82
N ASN A 346 8.76 -16.02 -18.04
CA ASN A 346 7.42 -15.82 -18.61
C ASN A 346 7.10 -14.32 -18.85
N GLY A 347 7.89 -13.43 -18.26
CA GLY A 347 7.85 -11.98 -18.42
C GLY A 347 6.78 -11.30 -17.60
N ASP A 348 6.24 -11.91 -16.54
CA ASP A 348 5.05 -11.41 -15.84
C ASP A 348 5.35 -10.39 -14.72
N PHE A 349 6.51 -10.53 -14.08
CA PHE A 349 7.08 -9.67 -13.03
C PHE A 349 6.24 -9.54 -11.75
N GLN A 350 5.40 -10.53 -11.41
CA GLN A 350 4.68 -10.51 -10.14
C GLN A 350 5.08 -11.55 -9.11
N ASP A 351 5.94 -12.52 -9.44
CA ASP A 351 6.33 -13.64 -8.54
C ASP A 351 6.60 -13.15 -7.12
N ASN A 352 7.27 -12.01 -7.01
CA ASN A 352 7.41 -11.26 -5.77
C ASN A 352 7.35 -9.74 -6.05
N VAL A 353 6.45 -9.05 -5.35
CA VAL A 353 6.29 -7.58 -5.39
C VAL A 353 6.56 -7.00 -4.02
N TYR A 354 7.47 -6.03 -3.94
CA TYR A 354 7.87 -5.35 -2.72
C TYR A 354 7.61 -3.86 -2.82
N ILE A 355 7.37 -3.23 -1.67
CA ILE A 355 7.42 -1.78 -1.51
C ILE A 355 8.71 -1.42 -0.77
N LEU A 356 9.51 -0.57 -1.40
CA LEU A 356 10.72 0.03 -0.86
C LEU A 356 10.40 1.45 -0.39
N THR A 357 10.89 1.84 0.80
CA THR A 357 10.81 3.22 1.30
C THR A 357 12.17 3.72 1.77
N ASN A 358 12.40 5.04 1.64
CA ASN A 358 13.66 5.73 1.87
C ASN A 358 14.79 5.33 0.89
N VAL A 359 14.46 5.08 -0.38
CA VAL A 359 15.45 4.81 -1.44
C VAL A 359 15.39 5.86 -2.54
N LYS A 360 16.51 6.08 -3.22
CA LYS A 360 16.60 6.88 -4.47
C LYS A 360 17.53 6.19 -5.47
N PRO A 361 17.29 6.35 -6.79
CA PRO A 361 18.18 5.84 -7.83
C PRO A 361 19.62 6.34 -7.67
N ALA A 362 20.58 5.46 -7.97
CA ALA A 362 22.01 5.77 -7.99
C ALA A 362 22.69 5.34 -9.31
N GLY A 363 21.89 5.06 -10.34
CA GLY A 363 22.34 4.69 -11.69
C GLY A 363 22.72 3.21 -11.83
N ASN A 364 23.30 2.89 -13.01
CA ASN A 364 23.74 1.54 -13.38
C ASN A 364 25.22 1.33 -13.10
#